data_AF-A0A1J4SJF1-F1
#
_entry.id   AF-A0A1J4SJF1-F1
#
_cell.length_a   1.000
_cell.length_b   1.000
_cell.length_c   1.000
_cell.angle_alpha   90.00
_cell.angle_beta   90.00
_cell.angle_gamma   90.00
#
_symmetry.space_group_name_H-M   'P 1'
#
loop_
_entity.id
_entity.type
_entity.pdbx_description
1 polymer ?
#
loop_
_entity_poly.entity_id
_entity_poly.type
_entity_poly.pdbx_seq_one_letter_code
_entity_poly.pdbx_strand_id
1 'polypeptide(L)'
;MTVSGQTKNIFYLLCAAVAAAMLLALFAGLARNLTPAFRARLQKKAASAPVFKKARELGLTYEAALSSPVNAINKPVLWCVHLSSAQAYHGQGTENPLDISNKEEMPWQLYPNRRGHLYCRNALMEITGVKTYDFAGVRVLRLQTRFIDYR
;
A
#
# COMPACT_ATOMS: atom_id res chain seq x y z
N MET A 1 -52.86 -10.95 -39.34
CA MET A 1 -51.52 -10.70 -39.88
C MET A 1 -50.55 -11.72 -39.30
N THR A 2 -50.27 -12.79 -40.04
CA THR A 2 -49.35 -13.86 -39.62
C THR A 2 -47.92 -13.42 -39.91
N VAL A 3 -47.20 -12.96 -38.88
CA VAL A 3 -45.78 -12.65 -38.97
C VAL A 3 -45.02 -13.97 -39.17
N SER A 4 -44.46 -14.15 -40.38
CA SER A 4 -43.64 -15.29 -40.81
C SER A 4 -42.53 -15.63 -39.79
N GLY A 5 -42.18 -16.90 -39.65
CA GLY A 5 -41.10 -17.35 -38.75
C GLY A 5 -39.76 -16.67 -39.04
N GLN A 6 -39.51 -16.27 -40.29
CA GLN A 6 -38.31 -15.54 -40.69
C GLN A 6 -38.25 -14.11 -40.11
N THR A 7 -39.36 -13.38 -40.10
CA THR A 7 -39.38 -12.00 -39.57
C THR A 7 -39.20 -11.96 -38.06
N LYS A 8 -39.66 -12.99 -37.33
CA LYS A 8 -39.37 -13.15 -35.89
C LYS A 8 -37.88 -13.37 -35.63
N ASN A 9 -37.23 -14.24 -36.40
CA ASN A 9 -35.79 -14.52 -36.25
C ASN A 9 -34.92 -13.30 -36.57
N ILE A 10 -35.26 -12.53 -37.61
CA ILE A 10 -34.57 -11.29 -37.95
C ILE A 10 -34.72 -10.25 -36.82
N PHE A 11 -35.90 -10.17 -36.21
CA PHE A 11 -36.16 -9.26 -35.09
C PHE A 11 -35.35 -9.65 -33.84
N TYR A 12 -35.28 -10.94 -33.51
CA TYR A 12 -34.45 -11.43 -32.40
C TYR A 12 -32.97 -11.16 -32.61
N LEU A 13 -32.45 -11.34 -33.84
CA LEU A 13 -31.07 -11.03 -34.16
C LEU A 13 -30.78 -9.52 -34.04
N LEU A 14 -31.71 -8.66 -34.45
CA LEU A 14 -31.61 -7.20 -34.27
C LEU A 14 -31.60 -6.82 -32.79
N CYS A 15 -32.52 -7.35 -31.98
CA CYS A 15 -32.54 -7.09 -30.54
C CYS A 15 -31.27 -7.60 -29.84
N ALA A 16 -30.77 -8.78 -30.21
CA ALA A 16 -29.53 -9.33 -29.68
C ALA A 16 -28.32 -8.46 -30.06
N ALA A 17 -28.25 -7.99 -31.30
CA ALA A 17 -27.19 -7.10 -31.76
C ALA A 17 -27.21 -5.75 -31.02
N VAL A 18 -28.40 -5.18 -30.80
CA VAL A 18 -28.57 -3.93 -30.04
C VAL A 18 -28.17 -4.12 -28.56
N ALA A 19 -28.59 -5.22 -27.94
CA ALA A 19 -28.20 -5.54 -26.57
C ALA A 19 -26.67 -5.77 -26.42
N ALA A 20 -26.06 -6.47 -27.38
CA ALA A 20 -24.61 -6.68 -27.42
C ALA A 20 -23.85 -5.35 -27.59
N ALA A 21 -24.34 -4.46 -28.45
CA ALA A 21 -23.76 -3.13 -28.65
C ALA A 21 -23.83 -2.27 -27.38
N MET A 22 -24.95 -2.31 -26.64
CA MET A 22 -25.07 -1.61 -25.36
C MET A 22 -24.11 -2.15 -24.30
N LEU A 23 -23.99 -3.49 -24.19
CA LEU A 23 -23.03 -4.11 -23.27
C LEU A 23 -21.59 -3.72 -23.62
N LEU A 24 -21.21 -3.79 -24.90
CA LEU A 24 -19.88 -3.38 -25.35
C LEU A 24 -19.59 -1.91 -25.05
N ALA A 25 -20.56 -1.01 -25.26
CA ALA A 25 -20.43 0.40 -24.94
C ALA A 25 -20.23 0.62 -23.42
N LEU A 26 -20.97 -0.12 -22.59
CA LEU A 26 -20.86 -0.06 -21.13
C LEU A 26 -19.49 -0.57 -20.65
N PHE A 27 -19.02 -1.69 -21.18
CA PHE A 27 -17.68 -2.21 -20.89
C PHE A 27 -16.57 -1.28 -21.39
N ALA A 28 -16.71 -0.68 -22.56
CA ALA A 28 -15.75 0.30 -23.07
C ALA A 28 -15.70 1.56 -22.19
N GLY A 29 -16.85 2.03 -21.69
CA GLY A 29 -16.93 3.13 -20.73
C GLY A 29 -16.25 2.81 -19.40
N LEU A 30 -16.55 1.63 -18.83
CA LEU A 30 -15.89 1.14 -17.61
C LEU A 30 -14.38 0.98 -17.80
N ALA A 31 -13.95 0.40 -18.92
CA ALA A 31 -12.54 0.25 -19.24
C ALA A 31 -11.83 1.61 -19.31
N ARG A 32 -12.43 2.62 -19.95
CA ARG A 32 -11.84 3.97 -19.99
C ARG A 32 -11.63 4.59 -18.61
N ASN A 33 -12.54 4.33 -17.67
CA ASN A 33 -12.42 4.86 -16.31
C ASN A 33 -11.49 4.04 -15.41
N LEU A 34 -11.46 2.71 -15.56
CA LEU A 34 -10.66 1.82 -14.72
C LEU A 34 -9.19 1.73 -15.16
N THR A 35 -8.93 1.82 -16.47
CA THR A 35 -7.58 1.73 -17.04
C THR A 35 -6.60 2.76 -16.46
N PRO A 36 -6.92 4.07 -16.33
CA PRO A 36 -5.97 5.04 -15.78
C PRO A 36 -5.64 4.76 -14.32
N ALA A 37 -6.64 4.41 -13.49
CA ALA A 37 -6.41 4.06 -12.09
C ALA A 37 -5.54 2.80 -11.95
N PHE A 38 -5.79 1.78 -12.78
CA PHE A 38 -5.00 0.56 -12.81
C PHE A 38 -3.56 0.82 -13.28
N ARG A 39 -3.39 1.61 -14.35
CA ARG A 39 -2.07 2.03 -14.85
C ARG A 39 -1.30 2.83 -13.81
N ALA A 40 -1.92 3.79 -13.14
CA ALA A 40 -1.30 4.56 -12.07
C ALA A 40 -0.83 3.66 -10.91
N ARG A 41 -1.66 2.69 -10.52
CA ARG A 41 -1.30 1.69 -9.49
C ARG A 41 -0.14 0.80 -9.93
N LEU A 42 -0.12 0.35 -11.18
CA LEU A 42 0.98 -0.43 -11.73
C LEU A 42 2.27 0.37 -11.83
N GLN A 43 2.20 1.62 -12.30
CA GLN A 43 3.35 2.53 -12.36
C GLN A 43 3.91 2.80 -10.96
N LYS A 44 3.06 3.06 -9.97
CA LYS A 44 3.50 3.22 -8.57
C LYS A 44 4.22 1.96 -8.07
N LYS A 45 3.63 0.78 -8.30
CA LYS A 45 4.26 -0.51 -7.92
C LYS A 45 5.58 -0.75 -8.64
N ALA A 46 5.67 -0.39 -9.92
CA ALA A 46 6.89 -0.54 -10.72
C ALA A 46 7.99 0.42 -10.24
N ALA A 47 7.64 1.66 -9.90
CA ALA A 47 8.56 2.65 -9.34
C ALA A 47 9.12 2.22 -7.97
N SER A 48 8.30 1.63 -7.10
CA SER A 48 8.75 1.16 -5.77
C SER A 48 9.38 -0.23 -5.79
N ALA A 49 9.18 -1.05 -6.85
CA ALA A 49 9.72 -2.40 -6.97
C ALA A 49 11.24 -2.54 -6.73
N PRO A 50 12.13 -1.71 -7.32
CA PRO A 50 13.58 -1.85 -7.08
C PRO A 50 13.95 -1.59 -5.62
N VAL A 51 13.29 -0.62 -4.98
CA VAL A 51 13.53 -0.27 -3.57
C VAL A 51 13.04 -1.40 -2.66
N PHE A 52 11.88 -1.99 -2.97
CA PHE A 52 11.39 -3.19 -2.29
C PHE A 52 12.35 -4.36 -2.40
N LYS A 53 12.91 -4.60 -3.59
CA LYS A 53 13.88 -5.67 -3.82
C LYS A 53 15.13 -5.44 -2.97
N LYS A 54 15.69 -4.22 -3.01
CA LYS A 54 16.84 -3.82 -2.20
C LYS A 54 16.58 -3.97 -0.70
N ALA A 55 15.41 -3.56 -0.21
CA ALA A 55 15.04 -3.71 1.21
C ALA A 55 14.99 -5.19 1.64
N ARG A 56 14.45 -6.07 0.78
CA ARG A 56 14.41 -7.52 1.03
C ARG A 56 15.80 -8.15 1.01
N GLU A 57 16.67 -7.74 0.08
CA GLU A 57 18.06 -8.21 0.01
C GLU A 57 18.86 -7.79 1.24
N LEU A 58 18.63 -6.57 1.73
CA LEU A 58 19.28 -6.08 2.95
C LEU A 58 18.78 -6.79 4.21
N GLY A 59 17.49 -7.14 4.27
CA GLY A 59 16.91 -7.87 5.39
C GLY A 59 17.10 -7.20 6.76
N LEU A 60 17.32 -5.88 6.78
CA LEU A 60 17.62 -5.11 7.97
C LEU A 60 16.44 -5.14 8.94
N THR A 61 16.61 -5.79 10.08
CA THR A 61 15.63 -5.75 11.19
C THR A 61 15.78 -4.44 11.97
N TYR A 62 14.78 -4.12 12.77
CA TYR A 62 14.81 -2.93 13.63
C TYR A 62 15.99 -2.99 14.62
N GLU A 63 16.23 -4.14 15.22
CA GLU A 63 17.29 -4.37 16.20
C GLU A 63 18.68 -4.29 15.56
N ALA A 64 18.84 -4.86 14.36
CA ALA A 64 20.10 -4.79 13.61
C ALA A 64 20.40 -3.36 13.13
N ALA A 65 19.36 -2.60 12.77
CA ALA A 65 19.52 -1.19 12.41
C ALA A 65 19.88 -0.33 13.64
N LEU A 66 19.34 -0.65 14.82
CA LEU A 66 19.70 0.03 16.07
C LEU A 66 21.11 -0.30 16.57
N SER A 67 21.57 -1.54 16.38
CA SER A 67 22.91 -1.95 16.82
C SER A 67 24.03 -1.34 15.97
N SER A 68 23.74 -0.96 14.72
CA SER A 68 24.70 -0.31 13.83
C SER A 68 24.06 0.82 13.01
N PRO A 69 23.71 1.96 13.63
CA PRO A 69 22.89 2.96 12.96
C PRO A 69 23.59 3.66 11.79
N VAL A 70 24.90 3.90 11.90
CA VAL A 70 25.71 4.50 10.82
C VAL A 70 25.62 3.67 9.54
N ASN A 71 25.58 2.34 9.68
CA ASN A 71 25.45 1.43 8.55
C ASN A 71 24.00 1.25 8.09
N ALA A 72 23.02 1.75 8.83
CA ALA A 72 21.60 1.61 8.52
C ALA A 72 21.01 2.86 7.86
N ILE A 73 21.60 4.03 8.07
CA ILE A 73 21.16 5.31 7.48
C ILE A 73 21.18 5.24 5.93
N ASN A 74 20.17 5.86 5.31
CA ASN A 74 19.89 5.88 3.87
C ASN A 74 19.68 4.50 3.24
N LYS A 75 19.36 3.48 4.06
CA LYS A 75 18.99 2.16 3.58
C LYS A 75 17.49 1.96 3.62
N PRO A 76 16.91 1.34 2.57
CA PRO A 76 15.51 0.97 2.58
C PRO A 76 15.32 -0.28 3.44
N VAL A 77 14.25 -0.28 4.21
CA VAL A 77 13.84 -1.36 5.11
C VAL A 77 12.39 -1.74 4.87
N LEU A 78 12.09 -3.03 5.06
CA LEU A 78 10.74 -3.55 4.97
C LEU A 78 10.32 -4.04 6.35
N TRP A 79 9.51 -3.25 7.04
CA TRP A 79 9.08 -3.58 8.39
C TRP A 79 7.58 -3.72 8.48
N CYS A 80 7.14 -4.58 9.39
CA CYS A 80 5.74 -4.64 9.75
C CYS A 80 5.41 -3.41 10.59
N VAL A 81 4.55 -2.52 10.11
CA VAL A 81 4.17 -1.30 10.81
C VAL A 81 2.67 -1.29 11.04
N HIS A 82 2.27 -0.88 12.24
CA HIS A 82 0.89 -0.57 12.56
C HIS A 82 0.81 0.81 13.22
N LEU A 83 -0.32 1.49 13.05
CA LEU A 83 -0.60 2.76 13.72
C LEU A 83 -1.59 2.53 14.87
N SER A 84 -1.25 3.03 16.06
CA SER A 84 -2.13 3.02 17.24
C SER A 84 -1.98 4.34 17.98
N SER A 85 -3.08 4.90 18.50
CA SER A 85 -3.06 6.16 19.28
C SER A 85 -2.22 7.28 18.67
N ALA A 86 -2.32 7.47 17.34
CA ALA A 86 -1.53 8.44 16.58
C ALA A 86 0.00 8.25 16.68
N GLN A 87 0.49 7.05 16.98
CA GLN A 87 1.89 6.61 16.94
C GLN A 87 2.05 5.40 16.01
N ALA A 88 3.23 5.24 15.42
CA ALA A 88 3.55 4.10 14.56
C ALA A 88 4.44 3.14 15.35
N TYR A 89 4.30 1.84 15.14
CA TYR A 89 5.01 0.81 15.90
C TYR A 89 5.54 -0.28 14.98
N HIS A 90 6.71 -0.84 15.32
CA HIS A 90 7.38 -1.90 14.57
C HIS A 90 6.98 -3.28 15.07
N GLY A 91 6.34 -4.12 14.26
CA GLY A 91 5.98 -5.49 14.60
C GLY A 91 4.57 -5.61 15.19
N GLN A 92 4.09 -6.84 15.30
CA GLN A 92 2.80 -7.13 15.91
C GLN A 92 2.95 -7.17 17.43
N GLY A 93 2.13 -6.40 18.16
CA GLY A 93 2.13 -6.44 19.63
C GLY A 93 3.30 -5.71 20.30
N THR A 94 4.11 -4.98 19.55
CA THR A 94 5.21 -4.21 20.13
C THR A 94 4.74 -2.85 20.61
N GLU A 95 5.36 -2.37 21.68
CA GLU A 95 5.10 -1.04 22.25
C GLU A 95 6.20 -0.03 21.91
N ASN A 96 7.18 -0.41 21.08
CA ASN A 96 8.28 0.45 20.67
C ASN A 96 7.84 1.34 19.50
N PRO A 97 7.64 2.66 19.71
CA PRO A 97 7.18 3.52 18.65
C PRO A 97 8.32 3.85 17.68
N LEU A 98 7.99 3.88 16.39
CA LEU A 98 8.82 4.37 15.31
C LEU A 98 8.64 5.88 15.17
N ASP A 99 9.75 6.58 14.99
CA ASP A 99 9.73 7.98 14.57
C ASP A 99 9.68 8.03 13.04
N ILE A 100 8.57 8.54 12.49
CA ILE A 100 8.32 8.64 11.04
C ILE A 100 8.20 10.11 10.68
N SER A 101 9.10 10.62 9.85
CA SER A 101 9.19 12.05 9.53
C SER A 101 8.05 12.59 8.67
N ASN A 102 7.44 11.74 7.83
CA ASN A 102 6.34 12.07 6.91
C ASN A 102 5.11 11.22 7.23
N LYS A 103 4.68 11.25 8.49
CA LYS A 103 3.60 10.40 8.98
C LYS A 103 2.27 10.65 8.27
N GLU A 104 2.02 11.89 7.87
CA GLU A 104 0.86 12.34 7.11
C GLU A 104 0.72 11.68 5.74
N GLU A 105 1.82 11.18 5.15
CA GLU A 105 1.80 10.43 3.90
C GLU A 105 1.37 8.96 4.11
N MET A 106 1.26 8.50 5.36
CA MET A 106 0.86 7.14 5.66
C MET A 106 -0.64 6.91 5.37
N PRO A 107 -0.98 5.85 4.62
CA PRO A 107 -2.37 5.55 4.28
C PRO A 107 -3.22 5.23 5.50
N TRP A 108 -4.49 5.66 5.47
CA TRP A 108 -5.48 5.32 6.50
C TRP A 108 -5.65 3.80 6.69
N GLN A 109 -5.33 2.98 5.68
CA GLN A 109 -5.37 1.52 5.75
C GLN A 109 -4.35 0.91 6.73
N LEU A 110 -3.36 1.68 7.18
CA LEU A 110 -2.43 1.32 8.26
C LEU A 110 -2.99 1.64 9.65
N TYR A 111 -4.19 2.24 9.75
CA TYR A 111 -4.91 2.56 10.98
C TYR A 111 -5.96 1.46 11.21
N PRO A 112 -5.62 0.32 11.85
CA PRO A 112 -6.62 -0.67 12.17
C PRO A 112 -7.68 -0.05 13.10
N ASN A 113 -8.96 -0.28 12.77
CA ASN A 113 -10.06 -0.05 13.69
C ASN A 113 -9.79 -0.80 15.00
N ARG A 114 -10.06 -0.11 16.13
CA ARG A 114 -9.69 -0.42 17.53
C ARG A 114 -10.19 -1.76 18.12
N ARG A 115 -10.07 -2.90 17.43
CA ARG A 115 -10.51 -4.20 17.97
C ARG A 115 -9.51 -5.32 17.68
N GLY A 116 -8.77 -5.69 18.72
CA GLY A 116 -8.47 -7.10 19.03
C GLY A 116 -7.20 -7.72 18.47
N HIS A 117 -6.70 -7.30 17.30
CA HIS A 117 -5.43 -7.82 16.76
C HIS A 117 -4.65 -6.69 16.07
N LEU A 118 -3.43 -6.42 16.53
CA LEU A 118 -2.50 -5.45 15.94
C LEU A 118 -2.00 -5.96 14.59
N TYR A 119 -2.86 -6.01 13.59
CA TYR A 119 -2.48 -6.36 12.23
C TYR A 119 -1.54 -5.28 11.69
N CYS A 120 -0.24 -5.58 11.68
CA CYS A 120 0.75 -4.76 11.02
C CYS A 120 0.80 -5.12 9.53
N ARG A 121 1.11 -4.13 8.69
CA ARG A 121 1.36 -4.34 7.25
C ARG A 121 2.81 -4.04 6.95
N ASN A 122 3.33 -4.64 5.89
CA ASN A 122 4.71 -4.41 5.48
C ASN A 122 4.82 -3.03 4.84
N ALA A 123 5.40 -2.09 5.56
CA ALA A 123 5.74 -0.76 5.10
C ALA A 123 7.19 -0.74 4.59
N LEU A 124 7.36 -0.19 3.40
CA LEU A 124 8.66 0.19 2.87
C LEU A 124 9.01 1.56 3.42
N MET A 125 10.12 1.62 4.14
CA MET A 125 10.62 2.84 4.76
C MET A 125 12.10 3.00 4.44
N GLU A 126 12.63 4.20 4.65
CA GLU A 126 14.05 4.50 4.59
C GLU A 126 14.49 5.04 5.95
N ILE A 127 15.61 4.54 6.47
CA ILE A 127 16.15 5.03 7.72
C ILE A 127 16.88 6.35 7.42
N THR A 128 16.39 7.46 7.95
CA THR A 128 16.96 8.79 7.70
C THR A 128 17.91 9.24 8.80
N GLY A 129 17.82 8.64 10.00
CA GLY A 129 18.67 9.01 11.11
C GLY A 129 18.35 8.27 12.40
N VAL A 130 18.93 8.77 13.49
CA VAL A 130 18.67 8.31 14.85
C VAL A 130 18.36 9.53 15.70
N LYS A 131 17.31 9.44 16.52
CA LYS A 131 17.03 10.43 17.55
C LYS A 131 17.26 9.84 18.92
N THR A 132 17.89 10.61 19.77
CA THR A 132 18.00 10.35 21.20
C THR A 132 16.93 11.15 21.93
N TYR A 133 16.15 10.46 22.74
CA TYR A 133 15.19 11.06 23.65
C TYR A 133 15.71 10.88 25.07
N ASP A 134 15.71 11.95 25.86
CA ASP A 134 16.10 11.91 27.27
C ASP A 134 14.85 12.10 28.13
N PHE A 135 14.54 11.11 28.97
CA PHE A 135 13.44 11.16 29.90
C PHE A 135 13.98 10.91 31.32
N ALA A 136 14.03 11.97 32.13
CA ALA A 136 14.49 11.91 33.52
C ALA A 136 15.86 11.22 33.70
N GLY A 137 16.80 11.41 32.75
CA GLY A 137 18.14 10.82 32.79
C GLY A 137 18.26 9.46 32.08
N VAL A 138 17.15 8.89 31.60
CA VAL A 138 17.15 7.68 30.77
C VAL A 138 17.18 8.09 29.30
N ARG A 139 18.26 7.75 28.60
CA ARG A 139 18.41 7.97 27.16
C ARG A 139 17.84 6.81 26.36
N VAL A 140 16.85 7.09 25.53
CA VAL A 140 16.24 6.15 24.58
C VAL A 140 16.66 6.51 23.16
N LEU A 141 17.29 5.58 22.46
CA LEU A 141 17.62 5.69 21.04
C LEU A 141 16.44 5.19 20.21
N ARG A 142 16.02 5.97 19.20
CA ARG A 142 15.02 5.54 18.21
C ARG A 142 15.51 5.84 16.81
N LEU A 143 15.21 4.93 15.89
CA LEU A 143 15.45 5.16 14.47
C LEU A 143 14.42 6.15 13.95
N GLN A 144 14.91 7.18 13.26
CA GLN A 144 14.08 8.05 12.45
C GLN A 144 13.98 7.44 11.06
N THR A 145 12.75 7.33 10.57
CA THR A 145 12.43 6.73 9.28
C THR A 145 11.56 7.66 8.46
N ARG A 146 11.62 7.47 7.14
CA ARG A 146 10.71 8.09 6.17
C ARG A 146 9.89 6.98 5.51
N PHE A 147 8.58 7.15 5.50
CA PHE A 147 7.65 6.28 4.79
C PHE A 147 7.80 6.47 3.27
N ILE A 148 7.83 5.37 2.51
CA ILE A 148 7.90 5.39 1.04
C ILE A 148 6.64 4.77 0.44
N ASP A 149 6.32 3.54 0.85
CA ASP A 149 5.17 2.79 0.30
C ASP A 149 4.76 1.67 1.25
N TYR A 150 3.69 0.94 0.92
CA TYR A 150 3.22 -0.19 1.72
C TYR A 150 2.68 -1.31 0.83
N ARG A 151 2.67 -2.56 1.34
CA ARG A 151 2.03 -3.72 0.71
C ARG A 151 1.11 -4.44 1.68
#